data_AF-A0A539DHK0-F1
#
_entry.id   AF-A0A539DHK0-F1
#
_cell.length_a   1.000
_cell.length_b   1.000
_cell.length_c   1.000
_cell.angle_alpha   90.00
_cell.angle_beta   90.00
_cell.angle_gamma   90.00
#
_symmetry.space_group_name_H-M   'P 1'
#
loop_
_entity.id
_entity.type
_entity.pdbx_description
1 polymer ?
#
loop_
_entity_poly.entity_id
_entity_poly.type
_entity_poly.pdbx_seq_one_letter_code
_entity_poly.pdbx_strand_id
1 'polypeptide(L)'
;MNRPGPTRWRRSRRIPALISALGLCSTLAGFWRLDANVGQPAVTGTDEGKSALLEFRRQEMSRYQGAGRNAGRDLAPGLLAPTDREPPPYYPPADPAPPYDAQHYQVEFDIFPEDSVAMGKTTITGEVMRDGLDSLLVDYCGPEVFGIELDGSSTTAWRRYDGRIGIALDPPRLFHDDFTLVIRHGGVSTRGIYFPADLNPTTLATHTFSEPED
;
A
#
# COMPACT_ATOMS: atom_id res chain seq x y z
N MET A 1 -91.49 0.86 -12.25
CA MET A 1 -90.57 2.00 -12.05
C MET A 1 -89.15 1.50 -12.26
N ASN A 2 -88.52 1.91 -13.36
CA ASN A 2 -87.21 1.49 -13.83
C ASN A 2 -86.46 2.76 -14.24
N ARG A 3 -85.23 2.98 -13.77
CA ARG A 3 -84.05 3.35 -14.60
C ARG A 3 -82.74 3.09 -13.81
N PRO A 4 -81.80 2.30 -14.34
CA PRO A 4 -80.47 2.09 -13.75
C PRO A 4 -79.50 3.23 -14.13
N GLY A 5 -78.60 3.57 -13.20
CA GLY A 5 -77.56 4.60 -13.37
C GLY A 5 -76.27 4.09 -14.03
N PRO A 6 -75.40 5.00 -14.54
CA PRO A 6 -74.37 4.66 -15.51
C PRO A 6 -73.07 4.10 -14.90
N THR A 7 -72.54 3.10 -15.61
CA THR A 7 -71.29 2.37 -15.37
C THR A 7 -70.06 3.26 -15.62
N ARG A 8 -69.19 3.41 -14.59
CA ARG A 8 -67.87 4.06 -14.72
C ARG A 8 -66.88 3.12 -15.39
N TRP A 9 -66.39 3.52 -16.57
CA TRP A 9 -65.29 2.85 -17.28
C TRP A 9 -63.93 3.28 -16.70
N ARG A 10 -63.18 2.31 -16.16
CA ARG A 10 -61.82 2.48 -15.63
C ARG A 10 -60.83 2.34 -16.79
N ARG A 11 -60.30 3.45 -17.32
CA ARG A 11 -59.21 3.41 -18.32
C ARG A 11 -57.89 3.02 -17.64
N SER A 12 -57.41 1.84 -18.01
CA SER A 12 -56.04 1.35 -17.78
C SER A 12 -55.03 2.31 -18.44
N ARG A 13 -54.09 2.85 -17.65
CA ARG A 13 -52.91 3.56 -18.16
C ARG A 13 -51.85 2.52 -18.50
N ARG A 14 -51.62 2.30 -19.80
CA ARG A 14 -50.41 1.65 -20.31
C ARG A 14 -49.27 2.66 -20.22
N ILE A 15 -48.19 2.28 -19.54
CA ILE A 15 -46.91 3.01 -19.52
C ILE A 15 -46.13 2.56 -20.77
N PRO A 16 -45.77 3.45 -21.70
CA PRO A 16 -44.82 3.11 -22.75
C PRO A 16 -43.41 3.12 -22.17
N ALA A 17 -42.69 2.01 -22.37
CA ALA A 17 -41.26 1.92 -22.13
C ALA A 17 -40.54 2.87 -23.11
N LEU A 18 -39.92 3.91 -22.58
CA LEU A 18 -39.06 4.81 -23.34
C LEU A 18 -37.62 4.37 -23.16
N ILE A 19 -37.16 3.64 -24.17
CA ILE A 19 -35.75 3.39 -24.47
C ILE A 19 -35.14 4.74 -24.82
N SER A 20 -34.09 5.14 -24.11
CA SER A 20 -33.22 6.24 -24.53
C SER A 20 -31.78 5.84 -24.27
N ALA A 21 -31.13 5.48 -25.38
CA ALA A 21 -29.70 5.37 -25.53
C ALA A 21 -29.08 6.77 -25.43
N LEU A 22 -28.05 6.91 -24.60
CA LEU A 22 -27.11 8.04 -24.49
C LEU A 22 -26.08 7.58 -23.43
N GLY A 23 -24.77 7.57 -23.63
CA GLY A 23 -23.94 7.86 -24.77
C GLY A 23 -22.55 7.35 -24.41
N LEU A 24 -21.82 6.83 -25.40
CA LEU A 24 -20.38 6.61 -25.26
C LEU A 24 -19.72 7.97 -24.98
N CYS A 25 -19.29 8.19 -23.74
CA CYS A 25 -18.24 9.15 -23.43
C CYS A 25 -16.94 8.37 -23.31
N SER A 26 -16.22 8.34 -24.42
CA SER A 26 -14.82 7.96 -24.48
C SER A 26 -14.00 9.13 -23.92
N THR A 27 -13.62 9.07 -22.65
CA THR A 27 -12.47 9.83 -22.15
C THR A 27 -11.33 8.86 -21.93
N LEU A 28 -10.23 9.15 -22.62
CA LEU A 28 -8.95 8.48 -22.54
C LEU A 28 -8.41 8.56 -21.10
N ALA A 29 -8.71 7.58 -20.27
CA ALA A 29 -7.88 7.25 -19.12
C ALA A 29 -6.58 6.65 -19.67
N GLY A 30 -5.56 7.49 -19.78
CA GLY A 30 -4.23 7.09 -20.20
C GLY A 30 -3.67 6.04 -19.24
N PHE A 31 -3.60 4.80 -19.71
CA PHE A 31 -2.46 3.89 -19.56
C PHE A 31 -1.73 3.89 -18.20
N TRP A 32 -2.44 3.65 -17.11
CA TRP A 32 -1.94 2.80 -16.04
C TRP A 32 -2.85 1.59 -15.95
N ARG A 33 -2.70 0.67 -16.91
CA ARG A 33 -3.21 -0.69 -16.74
C ARG A 33 -2.34 -1.29 -15.64
N LEU A 34 -2.75 -1.13 -14.39
CA LEU A 34 -2.34 -2.02 -13.32
C LEU A 34 -2.79 -3.40 -13.80
N ASP A 35 -1.87 -4.17 -14.36
CA ASP A 35 -2.04 -5.61 -14.44
C ASP A 35 -2.26 -6.05 -13.00
N ALA A 36 -3.54 -6.30 -12.67
CA ALA A 36 -3.92 -6.91 -11.43
C ALA A 36 -3.00 -8.10 -11.21
N ASN A 37 -2.49 -8.25 -9.98
CA ASN A 37 -1.54 -9.27 -9.60
C ASN A 37 -2.22 -10.65 -9.69
N VAL A 38 -2.43 -11.14 -10.91
CA VAL A 38 -2.94 -12.48 -11.22
C VAL A 38 -1.77 -13.42 -11.02
N GLY A 39 -1.61 -13.90 -9.79
CA GLY A 39 -0.80 -15.08 -9.54
C GLY A 39 0.20 -15.04 -8.39
N GLN A 40 0.07 -14.16 -7.40
CA GLN A 40 0.64 -14.53 -6.11
C GLN A 40 -0.34 -15.48 -5.41
N PRO A 41 0.03 -16.75 -5.16
CA PRO A 41 -0.82 -17.63 -4.38
C PRO A 41 -1.07 -16.95 -3.05
N ALA A 42 -2.33 -16.91 -2.61
CA ALA A 42 -2.64 -16.60 -1.24
C ALA A 42 -1.85 -17.61 -0.39
N VAL A 43 -0.75 -17.18 0.21
CA VAL A 43 0.03 -17.99 1.14
C VAL A 43 -0.81 -18.03 2.40
N THR A 44 -1.76 -18.98 2.41
CA THR A 44 -2.35 -19.45 3.64
C THR A 44 -1.20 -19.99 4.49
N GLY A 45 -1.23 -19.73 5.80
CA GLY A 45 -0.19 -20.12 6.75
C GLY A 45 -0.08 -21.64 6.95
N THR A 46 0.07 -22.40 5.87
CA THR A 46 0.37 -23.83 5.86
C THR A 46 1.90 -24.03 5.82
N ASP A 47 2.37 -25.19 6.26
CA ASP A 47 3.80 -25.54 6.26
C ASP A 47 4.46 -25.50 4.87
N GLU A 48 3.66 -25.56 3.81
CA GLU A 48 4.09 -25.42 2.41
C GLU A 48 4.53 -23.98 2.08
N GLY A 49 3.89 -22.95 2.67
CA GLY A 49 4.30 -21.56 2.51
C GLY A 49 5.65 -21.25 3.14
N LYS A 50 5.92 -21.85 4.31
CA LYS A 50 7.20 -21.69 5.03
C LYS A 50 8.38 -22.26 4.24
N SER A 51 8.19 -23.43 3.62
CA SER A 51 9.24 -24.10 2.85
C SER A 51 9.58 -23.36 1.55
N ALA A 52 8.58 -22.82 0.85
CA ALA A 52 8.80 -21.97 -0.33
C ALA A 52 9.60 -20.69 -0.02
N LEU A 53 9.30 -20.03 1.11
CA LEU A 53 10.02 -18.83 1.56
C LEU A 53 11.51 -19.10 1.87
N LEU A 54 11.80 -20.26 2.46
CA LEU A 54 13.17 -20.68 2.79
C LEU A 54 14.01 -20.97 1.54
N GLU A 55 13.44 -21.60 0.51
CA GLU A 55 14.14 -21.87 -0.75
C GLU A 55 14.46 -20.59 -1.53
N PHE A 56 13.50 -19.66 -1.60
CA PHE A 56 13.70 -18.35 -2.23
C PHE A 56 14.87 -17.59 -1.57
N ARG A 57 14.92 -17.57 -0.23
CA ARG A 57 15.99 -16.92 0.54
C ARG A 57 17.37 -17.54 0.27
N ARG A 58 17.45 -18.86 0.10
CA ARG A 58 18.70 -19.57 -0.23
C ARG A 58 19.23 -19.14 -1.62
N GLN A 59 18.35 -18.93 -2.59
CA GLN A 59 18.76 -18.48 -3.93
C GLN A 59 19.23 -17.03 -3.96
N GLU A 60 18.54 -16.11 -3.27
CA GLU A 60 18.93 -14.70 -3.16
C GLU A 60 20.34 -14.52 -2.58
N MET A 61 20.63 -15.17 -1.46
CA MET A 61 21.93 -15.05 -0.78
C MET A 61 23.11 -15.56 -1.63
N SER A 62 22.86 -16.55 -2.51
CA SER A 62 23.88 -17.07 -3.43
C SER A 62 24.29 -16.04 -4.50
N ARG A 63 23.35 -15.19 -4.96
CA ARG A 63 23.63 -14.18 -6.00
C ARG A 63 24.54 -13.06 -5.50
N TYR A 64 24.40 -12.65 -4.24
CA TYR A 64 25.23 -11.58 -3.67
C TYR A 64 26.68 -12.00 -3.42
N GLN A 65 26.96 -13.29 -3.21
CA GLN A 65 28.35 -13.76 -3.01
C GLN A 65 29.19 -13.74 -4.30
N GLY A 66 28.57 -13.67 -5.49
CA GLY A 66 29.27 -13.68 -6.77
C GLY A 66 29.74 -12.31 -7.27
N ALA A 67 29.11 -11.20 -6.87
CA ALA A 67 29.27 -9.91 -7.53
C ALA A 67 30.45 -9.04 -7.02
N GLY A 68 31.08 -9.40 -5.89
CA GLY A 68 32.00 -8.51 -5.18
C GLY A 68 33.49 -8.56 -5.57
N ARG A 69 33.92 -9.33 -6.58
CA ARG A 69 35.36 -9.64 -6.76
C ARG A 69 36.16 -8.86 -7.82
N ASN A 70 35.53 -8.06 -8.69
CA ASN A 70 36.24 -7.52 -9.87
C ASN A 70 36.26 -5.98 -10.04
N ALA A 71 35.76 -5.18 -9.09
CA ALA A 71 35.61 -3.73 -9.28
C ALA A 71 36.85 -2.86 -8.92
N GLY A 72 38.07 -3.40 -8.97
CA GLY A 72 39.21 -2.81 -8.26
C GLY A 72 40.50 -2.54 -9.03
N ARG A 73 40.55 -2.47 -10.38
CA ARG A 73 41.87 -2.43 -11.04
C ARG A 73 42.15 -1.49 -12.20
N ASP A 74 41.27 -0.56 -12.56
CA ASP A 74 41.57 0.41 -13.63
C ASP A 74 41.20 1.84 -13.22
N LEU A 75 42.11 2.54 -12.52
CA LEU A 75 42.02 4.00 -12.32
C LEU A 75 43.24 4.68 -12.94
N ALA A 76 42.97 5.52 -13.94
CA ALA A 76 43.93 6.32 -14.68
C ALA A 76 44.58 7.42 -13.82
N PRO A 77 45.86 7.78 -14.07
CA PRO A 77 46.55 8.83 -13.34
C PRO A 77 46.16 10.22 -13.86
N GLY A 78 45.53 11.05 -13.00
CA GLY A 78 45.19 12.43 -13.34
C GLY A 78 44.10 13.09 -12.47
N LEU A 79 43.59 12.41 -11.45
CA LEU A 79 42.57 12.94 -10.56
C LEU A 79 43.19 13.74 -9.42
N LEU A 80 42.67 14.96 -9.22
CA LEU A 80 42.91 15.84 -8.08
C LEU A 80 42.93 15.06 -6.76
N ALA A 81 43.77 15.48 -5.82
CA ALA A 81 43.90 14.84 -4.52
C ALA A 81 42.50 14.64 -3.88
N PRO A 82 42.20 13.45 -3.32
CA PRO A 82 40.89 13.15 -2.72
C PRO A 82 40.44 14.12 -1.62
N THR A 83 41.36 14.94 -1.10
CA THR A 83 41.17 15.86 0.01
C THR A 83 40.45 17.16 -0.37
N ASP A 84 40.30 17.47 -1.66
CA ASP A 84 39.72 18.75 -2.12
C ASP A 84 38.27 18.60 -2.60
N ARG A 85 37.68 17.41 -2.51
CA ARG A 85 36.25 17.21 -2.77
C ARG A 85 35.49 17.42 -1.48
N GLU A 86 34.66 18.45 -1.44
CA GLU A 86 33.61 18.56 -0.44
C GLU A 86 32.89 17.21 -0.38
N PRO A 87 32.81 16.56 0.80
CA PRO A 87 32.12 15.28 0.91
C PRO A 87 30.71 15.48 0.36
N PRO A 88 30.20 14.55 -0.46
CA PRO A 88 28.84 14.67 -0.96
C PRO A 88 27.90 14.87 0.24
N PRO A 89 26.86 15.70 0.10
CA PRO A 89 25.92 15.92 1.18
C PRO A 89 25.49 14.57 1.76
N TYR A 90 25.62 14.42 3.07
CA TYR A 90 25.41 13.16 3.78
C TYR A 90 23.97 12.64 3.62
N TYR A 91 23.04 13.54 3.28
CA TYR A 91 21.65 13.23 3.03
C TYR A 91 21.34 13.40 1.54
N PRO A 92 20.63 12.44 0.92
CA PRO A 92 20.10 12.63 -0.42
C PRO A 92 19.18 13.88 -0.45
N PRO A 93 18.94 14.48 -1.63
CA PRO A 93 17.93 15.52 -1.77
C PRO A 93 16.63 15.06 -1.13
N ALA A 94 15.96 15.95 -0.38
CA ALA A 94 14.66 15.64 0.17
C ALA A 94 13.72 15.20 -0.95
N ASP A 95 13.03 14.08 -0.77
CA ASP A 95 11.97 13.69 -1.67
C ASP A 95 10.93 14.82 -1.77
N PRO A 96 10.33 15.04 -2.94
CA PRO A 96 9.24 16.00 -3.06
C PRO A 96 8.14 15.64 -2.07
N ALA A 97 7.57 16.66 -1.42
CA ALA A 97 6.47 16.46 -0.48
C ALA A 97 5.32 15.67 -1.16
N PRO A 98 4.75 14.66 -0.48
CA PRO A 98 3.65 13.89 -1.03
C PRO A 98 2.44 14.80 -1.31
N PRO A 99 1.54 14.43 -2.24
CA PRO A 99 0.33 15.20 -2.56
C PRO A 99 -0.78 15.02 -1.49
N TYR A 100 -0.41 14.63 -0.28
CA TYR A 100 -1.26 14.41 0.88
C TYR A 100 -0.45 14.73 2.14
N ASP A 101 -1.15 15.08 3.21
CA ASP A 101 -0.60 15.32 4.53
C ASP A 101 -1.01 14.18 5.47
N ALA A 102 -0.04 13.57 6.15
CA ALA A 102 -0.28 12.42 7.01
C ALA A 102 -0.27 12.86 8.48
N GLN A 103 -1.47 13.07 9.02
CA GLN A 103 -1.68 13.71 10.32
C GLN A 103 -1.43 12.76 11.50
N HIS A 104 -1.73 11.46 11.34
CA HIS A 104 -1.62 10.50 12.43
C HIS A 104 -1.16 9.11 11.98
N TYR A 105 -0.28 8.53 12.79
CA TYR A 105 0.21 7.16 12.62
C TYR A 105 -0.04 6.37 13.89
N GLN A 106 -0.77 5.26 13.75
CA GLN A 106 -0.92 4.25 14.79
C GLN A 106 -0.30 2.95 14.31
N VAL A 107 0.61 2.38 15.10
CA VAL A 107 1.20 1.08 14.79
C VAL A 107 1.00 0.12 15.95
N GLU A 108 0.37 -1.00 15.64
CA GLU A 108 0.10 -2.11 16.56
C GLU A 108 0.91 -3.32 16.10
N PHE A 109 1.64 -3.97 17.02
CA PHE A 109 2.43 -5.16 16.73
C PHE A 109 2.12 -6.31 17.69
N ASP A 110 1.87 -7.49 17.12
CA ASP A 110 1.91 -8.76 17.84
C ASP A 110 3.23 -9.47 17.51
N ILE A 111 4.02 -9.73 18.54
CA ILE A 111 5.34 -10.36 18.40
C ILE A 111 5.28 -11.76 18.98
N PHE A 112 5.75 -12.74 18.21
CA PHE A 112 5.83 -14.16 18.54
C PHE A 112 7.31 -14.58 18.57
N PRO A 113 8.01 -14.39 19.70
CA PRO A 113 9.45 -14.64 19.80
C PRO A 113 9.85 -16.08 19.45
N GLU A 114 9.02 -17.06 19.84
CA GLU A 114 9.22 -18.49 19.60
C GLU A 114 9.31 -18.83 18.11
N ASP A 115 8.53 -18.13 17.29
CA ASP A 115 8.47 -18.32 15.84
C ASP A 115 9.34 -17.31 15.08
N SER A 116 9.92 -16.33 15.79
CA SER A 116 10.60 -15.17 15.18
C SER A 116 9.72 -14.40 14.18
N VAL A 117 8.41 -14.39 14.43
CA VAL A 117 7.41 -13.72 13.59
C VAL A 117 6.90 -12.47 14.31
N ALA A 118 6.70 -11.41 13.53
CA ALA A 118 5.93 -10.24 13.98
C ALA A 118 4.79 -10.00 12.99
N MET A 119 3.62 -9.69 13.52
CA MET A 119 2.44 -9.24 12.79
C MET A 119 2.18 -7.79 13.18
N GLY A 120 1.89 -6.96 12.20
CA GLY A 120 1.75 -5.52 12.36
C GLY A 120 0.49 -5.02 11.67
N LYS A 121 -0.14 -4.03 12.30
CA LYS A 121 -1.20 -3.22 11.72
C LYS A 121 -0.78 -1.76 11.85
N THR A 122 -0.57 -1.12 10.71
CA THR A 122 -0.27 0.32 10.62
C THR A 122 -1.51 1.03 10.11
N THR A 123 -2.05 1.95 10.88
CA THR A 123 -3.11 2.87 10.46
C THR A 123 -2.50 4.25 10.24
N ILE A 124 -2.78 4.82 9.07
CA ILE A 124 -2.37 6.17 8.69
C ILE A 124 -3.66 6.94 8.41
N THR A 125 -3.86 8.06 9.08
CA THR A 125 -4.92 9.00 8.73
C THR A 125 -4.29 10.30 8.25
N GLY A 126 -4.92 10.91 7.25
CA GLY A 126 -4.41 12.11 6.64
C GLY A 126 -5.42 12.76 5.72
N GLU A 127 -4.95 13.78 5.03
CA GLU A 127 -5.75 14.68 4.21
C GLU A 127 -5.09 14.89 2.84
N VAL A 128 -5.89 14.93 1.78
CA VAL A 128 -5.37 15.13 0.43
C VAL A 128 -5.04 16.60 0.17
N MET A 129 -3.80 16.88 -0.25
CA MET A 129 -3.29 18.24 -0.46
C MET A 129 -3.29 18.67 -1.94
N ARG A 130 -3.89 17.85 -2.82
CA ARG A 130 -3.99 18.14 -4.25
C ARG A 130 -5.27 17.57 -4.86
N ASP A 131 -5.98 18.37 -5.65
CA ASP A 131 -7.14 17.91 -6.42
C ASP A 131 -6.81 16.79 -7.41
N GLY A 132 -7.74 15.84 -7.55
CA GLY A 132 -7.67 14.76 -8.52
C GLY A 132 -6.58 13.73 -8.19
N LEU A 133 -6.33 13.48 -6.90
CA LEU A 133 -5.37 12.47 -6.49
C LEU A 133 -5.92 11.06 -6.79
N ASP A 134 -5.28 10.35 -7.72
CA ASP A 134 -5.70 9.04 -8.20
C ASP A 134 -4.97 7.87 -7.50
N SER A 135 -3.97 8.17 -6.68
CA SER A 135 -3.19 7.17 -5.97
C SER A 135 -2.50 7.72 -4.72
N LEU A 136 -2.45 6.91 -3.66
CA LEU A 136 -1.59 7.14 -2.51
C LEU A 136 -0.29 6.38 -2.70
N LEU A 137 0.85 7.06 -2.57
CA LEU A 137 2.17 6.45 -2.58
C LEU A 137 2.79 6.57 -1.19
N VAL A 138 3.03 5.44 -0.53
CA VAL A 138 3.57 5.40 0.83
C VAL A 138 4.92 4.70 0.81
N ASP A 139 5.95 5.33 1.39
CA ASP A 139 7.24 4.68 1.57
C ASP A 139 7.10 3.51 2.56
N TYR A 140 7.58 2.34 2.16
CA TYR A 140 7.39 1.11 2.89
C TYR A 140 8.55 0.13 2.71
N CYS A 141 9.42 0.11 3.72
CA CYS A 141 10.52 -0.84 3.86
C CYS A 141 10.23 -1.97 4.88
N GLY A 142 8.96 -2.17 5.22
CA GLY A 142 8.53 -3.14 6.23
C GLY A 142 8.48 -4.59 5.75
N PRO A 143 7.93 -5.50 6.60
CA PRO A 143 7.67 -6.91 6.30
C PRO A 143 6.80 -7.16 5.06
N GLU A 144 6.34 -8.39 4.86
CA GLU A 144 5.41 -8.69 3.78
C GLU A 144 4.04 -8.10 4.08
N VAL A 145 3.39 -7.48 3.09
CA VAL A 145 2.04 -6.93 3.22
C VAL A 145 1.06 -7.98 2.74
N PHE A 146 0.08 -8.32 3.57
CA PHE A 146 -0.93 -9.32 3.23
C PHE A 146 -2.35 -8.75 3.20
N GLY A 147 -2.54 -7.48 3.58
CA GLY A 147 -3.84 -6.81 3.46
C GLY A 147 -3.72 -5.30 3.54
N ILE A 148 -4.58 -4.61 2.77
CA ILE A 148 -4.74 -3.16 2.81
C ILE A 148 -6.23 -2.83 2.89
N GLU A 149 -6.59 -1.90 3.76
CA GLU A 149 -7.93 -1.30 3.83
C GLU A 149 -7.80 0.21 3.60
N LEU A 150 -8.71 0.76 2.80
CA LEU A 150 -8.86 2.19 2.58
C LEU A 150 -10.27 2.58 3.01
N ASP A 151 -10.38 3.53 3.93
CA ASP A 151 -11.63 4.02 4.53
C ASP A 151 -12.52 2.88 5.04
N GLY A 152 -11.89 1.92 5.73
CA GLY A 152 -12.56 0.75 6.30
C GLY A 152 -12.95 -0.35 5.30
N SER A 153 -12.61 -0.19 4.02
CA SER A 153 -12.89 -1.19 2.98
C SER A 153 -11.60 -1.86 2.51
N SER A 154 -11.54 -3.19 2.56
CA SER A 154 -10.41 -3.94 2.00
C SER A 154 -10.27 -3.65 0.50
N THR A 155 -9.04 -3.41 0.04
CA THR A 155 -8.73 -3.15 -1.37
C THR A 155 -7.67 -4.11 -1.88
N THR A 156 -7.83 -4.57 -3.11
CA THR A 156 -6.80 -5.32 -3.87
C THR A 156 -6.10 -4.43 -4.89
N ALA A 157 -6.53 -3.18 -5.04
CA ALA A 157 -6.00 -2.22 -5.99
C ALA A 157 -4.74 -1.53 -5.43
N TRP A 158 -3.74 -2.33 -5.07
CA TRP A 158 -2.46 -1.85 -4.56
C TRP A 158 -1.30 -2.66 -5.11
N ARG A 159 -0.10 -2.08 -5.06
CA ARG A 159 1.14 -2.74 -5.49
C ARG A 159 2.33 -2.24 -4.70
N ARG A 160 3.22 -3.16 -4.32
CA ARG A 160 4.55 -2.82 -3.80
C ARG A 160 5.56 -2.71 -4.94
N TYR A 161 6.35 -1.65 -4.96
CA TYR A 161 7.45 -1.45 -5.92
C TYR A 161 8.45 -0.45 -5.36
N ASP A 162 9.75 -0.68 -5.61
CA ASP A 162 10.84 0.26 -5.28
C ASP A 162 10.78 0.83 -3.85
N GLY A 163 10.55 -0.02 -2.85
CA GLY A 163 10.46 0.41 -1.45
C GLY A 163 9.20 1.21 -1.12
N ARG A 164 8.19 1.22 -1.98
CA ARG A 164 6.91 1.94 -1.82
C ARG A 164 5.72 1.00 -1.95
N ILE A 165 4.57 1.43 -1.44
CA ILE A 165 3.25 0.87 -1.71
C ILE A 165 2.44 1.94 -2.43
N GLY A 166 1.96 1.63 -3.63
CA GLY A 166 0.94 2.42 -4.31
C GLY A 166 -0.45 1.84 -4.10
N ILE A 167 -1.42 2.67 -3.74
CA ILE A 167 -2.83 2.33 -3.57
C ILE A 167 -3.64 3.18 -4.54
N ALA A 168 -4.41 2.56 -5.43
CA ALA A 168 -5.27 3.29 -6.36
C ALA A 168 -6.51 3.86 -5.64
N LEU A 169 -6.89 5.09 -5.99
CA LEU A 169 -8.06 5.79 -5.51
C LEU A 169 -9.10 5.84 -6.63
N ASP A 170 -10.21 5.13 -6.46
CA ASP A 170 -11.35 5.16 -7.40
C ASP A 170 -12.65 5.41 -6.63
N PRO A 171 -13.27 6.60 -6.77
CA PRO A 171 -12.84 7.71 -7.61
C PRO A 171 -11.57 8.43 -7.10
N PRO A 172 -10.88 9.23 -7.95
CA PRO A 172 -9.83 10.14 -7.49
C PRO A 172 -10.36 11.08 -6.40
N ARG A 173 -9.51 11.37 -5.41
CA ARG A 173 -9.82 12.24 -4.27
C ARG A 173 -9.64 13.72 -4.62
N LEU A 174 -10.41 14.55 -3.95
CA LEU A 174 -10.36 16.00 -4.05
C LEU A 174 -9.47 16.58 -2.95
N PHE A 175 -9.07 17.84 -3.13
CA PHE A 175 -8.37 18.61 -2.12
C PHE A 175 -9.19 18.67 -0.82
N HIS A 176 -8.52 18.46 0.31
CA HIS A 176 -9.09 18.35 1.66
C HIS A 176 -9.98 17.11 1.91
N ASP A 177 -9.95 16.09 1.04
CA ASP A 177 -10.55 14.79 1.37
C ASP A 177 -9.70 14.07 2.43
N ASP A 178 -10.33 13.65 3.52
CA ASP A 178 -9.71 12.77 4.50
C ASP A 178 -9.58 11.34 3.96
N PHE A 179 -8.56 10.63 4.45
CA PHE A 179 -8.41 9.18 4.22
C PHE A 179 -7.94 8.46 5.48
N THR A 180 -8.31 7.18 5.57
CA THR A 180 -7.75 6.21 6.52
C THR A 180 -7.19 5.01 5.77
N LEU A 181 -5.87 4.84 5.83
CA LEU A 181 -5.16 3.71 5.24
C LEU A 181 -4.72 2.74 6.35
N VAL A 182 -5.17 1.50 6.28
CA VAL A 182 -4.71 0.42 7.17
C VAL A 182 -3.88 -0.57 6.37
N ILE A 183 -2.64 -0.79 6.79
CA ILE A 183 -1.70 -1.75 6.20
C ILE A 183 -1.48 -2.87 7.21
N ARG A 184 -1.86 -4.09 6.81
CA ARG A 184 -1.58 -5.31 7.57
C ARG A 184 -0.37 -6.00 6.99
N HIS A 185 0.64 -6.18 7.82
CA HIS A 185 1.93 -6.71 7.41
C HIS A 185 2.50 -7.67 8.44
N GLY A 186 3.42 -8.50 8.03
CA GLY A 186 4.05 -9.45 8.92
C GLY A 186 5.07 -10.32 8.21
N GLY A 187 5.76 -11.11 9.00
CA GLY A 187 6.76 -12.05 8.50
C GLY A 187 7.88 -12.29 9.49
N VAL A 188 8.88 -13.04 9.03
CA VAL A 188 10.08 -13.33 9.81
C VAL A 188 10.97 -12.09 9.81
N SER A 189 11.19 -11.52 11.00
CA SER A 189 12.07 -10.36 11.10
C SER A 189 13.51 -10.76 10.76
N THR A 190 14.10 -10.12 9.75
CA THR A 190 15.52 -10.33 9.39
C THR A 190 16.47 -9.37 10.11
N ARG A 191 15.91 -8.36 10.78
CA ARG A 191 16.60 -7.37 11.61
C ARG A 191 15.78 -7.17 12.88
N GLY A 192 16.20 -7.84 13.95
CA GLY A 192 15.38 -8.01 15.15
C GLY A 192 15.19 -6.74 15.97
N ILE A 193 14.00 -6.62 16.56
CA ILE A 193 13.80 -5.91 17.82
C ILE A 193 14.35 -6.87 18.89
N TYR A 194 15.39 -6.46 19.61
CA TYR A 194 16.01 -7.29 20.63
C TYR A 194 15.16 -7.25 21.91
N PHE A 195 14.54 -8.37 22.25
CA PHE A 195 13.88 -8.56 23.54
C PHE A 195 14.81 -9.39 24.43
N PRO A 196 15.34 -8.85 25.55
CA PRO A 196 16.09 -9.65 26.49
C PRO A 196 15.19 -10.77 27.04
N ALA A 197 15.69 -12.01 26.95
CA ALA A 197 14.91 -13.25 26.84
C ALA A 197 14.11 -13.68 28.08
N ASP A 198 14.18 -12.95 29.20
CA ASP A 198 13.85 -13.56 30.49
C ASP A 198 12.50 -13.15 31.08
N LEU A 199 11.69 -12.28 30.45
CA LEU A 199 10.54 -11.68 31.17
C LEU A 199 9.19 -11.46 30.46
N ASN A 200 8.93 -11.77 29.18
CA ASN A 200 7.57 -11.53 28.64
C ASN A 200 7.15 -12.52 27.53
N PRO A 201 6.16 -13.40 27.78
CA PRO A 201 5.65 -14.33 26.76
C PRO A 201 4.79 -13.63 25.69
N THR A 202 4.38 -12.37 25.88
CA THR A 202 3.67 -11.58 24.87
C THR A 202 3.88 -10.10 25.18
N THR A 203 4.47 -9.34 24.25
CA THR A 203 4.61 -7.89 24.40
C THR A 203 3.83 -7.23 23.27
N LEU A 204 2.68 -6.63 23.58
CA LEU A 204 2.02 -5.67 22.70
C LEU A 204 2.76 -4.34 22.86
N ALA A 205 3.43 -3.89 21.82
CA ALA A 205 4.01 -2.56 21.75
C ALA A 205 3.13 -1.68 20.85
N THR A 206 2.43 -0.72 21.46
CA THR A 206 1.69 0.30 20.71
C THR A 206 2.54 1.56 20.66
N HIS A 207 2.90 2.01 19.46
CA HIS A 207 3.53 3.30 19.26
C HIS A 207 2.55 4.21 18.51
N THR A 208 2.28 5.37 19.10
CA THR A 208 1.40 6.39 18.52
C THR A 208 2.23 7.64 18.30
N PHE A 209 2.19 8.18 17.09
CA PHE A 209 2.81 9.46 16.75
C PHE A 209 1.79 10.35 16.04
N SER A 210 1.73 11.61 16.49
CA SER A 210 1.03 12.69 15.83
C SER A 210 2.05 13.80 15.57
N GLU A 211 2.00 14.43 14.41
CA GLU A 211 2.78 15.65 14.20
C GLU A 211 2.29 16.75 15.16
N PRO A 212 3.20 17.59 15.69
CA PRO A 212 2.78 18.74 16.48
C PRO A 212 1.97 19.71 15.61
N GLU A 213 0.85 20.21 16.13
CA GLU A 213 0.14 21.33 15.52
C GLU A 213 1.01 22.59 15.61
N ASP A 214 1.27 23.25 14.47
CA ASP A 214 1.98 24.54 14.39
C ASP A 214 1.10 25.72 14.84
#